data_AF-A0A9E0DN01-F1
#
_entry.id   AF-A0A9E0DN01-F1
#
_cell.length_a   1.000
_cell.length_b   1.000
_cell.length_c   1.000
_cell.angle_alpha   90.00
_cell.angle_beta   90.00
_cell.angle_gamma   90.00
#
_symmetry.space_group_name_H-M   'P 1'
#
loop_
_entity.id
_entity.type
_entity.pdbx_description
1 polymer ?
#
loop_
_entity_poly.entity_id
_entity_poly.type
_entity_poly.pdbx_seq_one_letter_code
_entity_poly.pdbx_strand_id
1 'polypeptide(L)'
;MAVERQICGICAWRRDCQKRFKLSSEAFLGSHCPDYTRDLSLKFISPEALEDEKVVMDKMVEQQVDKWRKLLDKALKQGIDIENFKGGPVITVSREPGSGGSEIARRVAKALNMDLIGGQIIQHVADSARMSRRVIESLDEKEVKFRETLLSSLFGEFRPWPGEYLQHLTRVIGTIGVFGNVVIVGRGANHILPSEKAFKVRIIAPLEFRIKHFMEDRGYSKNEAEQYVIKKESDRKAFIRKYFNADVDDPKLYDIIINTGSMTLDSATNIIVTAFKNRMECAT
;
A
#
# COMPACT_ATOMS: atom_id res chain seq x y z
N MET A 1 -2.14 -11.88 -42.74
CA MET A 1 -1.42 -10.88 -41.91
C MET A 1 -1.00 -11.57 -40.62
N ALA A 2 0.29 -11.79 -40.42
CA ALA A 2 0.81 -12.48 -39.25
C ALA A 2 0.65 -11.57 -38.02
N VAL A 3 -0.09 -12.02 -37.01
CA VAL A 3 -0.23 -11.31 -35.74
C VAL A 3 1.12 -11.38 -35.04
N GLU A 4 1.79 -10.24 -34.93
CA GLU A 4 3.08 -10.10 -34.26
C GLU A 4 2.92 -10.48 -32.78
N ARG A 5 3.51 -11.62 -32.40
CA ARG A 5 3.37 -12.18 -31.05
C ARG A 5 4.34 -11.45 -30.12
N GLN A 6 3.88 -10.37 -29.48
CA GLN A 6 4.65 -9.72 -28.42
C GLN A 6 4.56 -10.53 -27.11
N ILE A 7 5.72 -10.80 -26.51
CA ILE A 7 5.83 -11.53 -25.24
C ILE A 7 5.49 -10.58 -24.10
N CYS A 8 4.58 -10.99 -23.21
CA CYS A 8 4.37 -10.27 -21.94
C CYS A 8 5.60 -10.44 -21.05
N GLY A 9 6.40 -9.38 -20.86
CA GLY A 9 7.63 -9.39 -20.06
C GLY A 9 7.44 -9.83 -18.61
N ILE A 10 6.21 -9.76 -18.08
CA ILE A 10 5.85 -10.17 -16.71
C ILE A 10 5.59 -11.69 -16.63
N CYS A 11 5.01 -12.29 -17.67
CA CYS A 11 4.57 -13.70 -17.67
C CYS A 11 5.51 -14.64 -18.44
N ALA A 12 6.54 -14.11 -19.10
CA ALA A 12 7.45 -14.84 -19.99
C ALA A 12 8.12 -16.06 -19.35
N TRP A 13 8.26 -16.07 -18.02
CA TRP A 13 9.01 -17.04 -17.24
C TRP A 13 8.17 -18.22 -16.70
N ARG A 14 6.83 -18.21 -16.87
CA ARG A 14 5.96 -19.30 -16.40
C ARG A 14 5.74 -20.34 -17.51
N ARG A 15 6.13 -21.59 -17.23
CA ARG A 15 6.03 -22.72 -18.18
C ARG A 15 4.61 -22.93 -18.73
N ASP A 16 3.58 -22.72 -17.91
CA ASP A 16 2.18 -23.08 -18.24
C ASP A 16 1.22 -21.87 -18.37
N CYS A 17 1.73 -20.66 -18.65
CA CYS A 17 0.87 -19.48 -18.75
C CYS A 17 0.06 -19.46 -20.07
N GLN A 18 -1.27 -19.65 -19.98
CA GLN A 18 -2.17 -19.63 -21.14
C GLN A 18 -2.37 -18.24 -21.79
N LYS A 19 -1.82 -17.17 -21.22
CA LYS A 19 -1.97 -15.78 -21.71
C LYS A 19 -0.72 -15.21 -22.40
N ARG A 20 0.28 -16.06 -22.69
CA ARG A 20 1.64 -15.69 -23.13
C ARG A 20 1.73 -14.77 -24.38
N PHE A 21 0.68 -14.68 -25.22
CA PHE A 21 0.73 -14.02 -26.53
C PHE A 21 -0.45 -13.10 -26.88
N LYS A 22 -1.23 -12.63 -25.91
CA LYS A 22 -2.37 -11.72 -26.19
C LYS A 22 -2.13 -10.33 -25.58
N LEU A 23 -1.44 -9.47 -26.33
CA LEU A 23 -1.47 -8.02 -26.10
C LEU A 23 -1.74 -7.34 -27.44
N SER A 24 -2.72 -6.43 -27.49
CA SER A 24 -2.84 -5.48 -28.60
C SER A 24 -1.76 -4.41 -28.45
N SER A 25 -1.32 -3.85 -29.58
CA SER A 25 -0.19 -2.91 -29.70
C SER A 25 -0.34 -1.59 -28.92
N GLU A 26 -1.50 -1.32 -28.32
CA GLU A 26 -1.82 -0.08 -27.59
C GLU A 26 -1.56 -0.17 -26.07
N ALA A 27 -1.14 -1.34 -25.56
CA ALA A 27 -1.11 -1.61 -24.11
C ALA A 27 0.24 -1.36 -23.40
N PHE A 28 1.06 -0.41 -23.86
CA PHE A 28 2.36 -0.12 -23.22
C PHE A 28 2.23 0.46 -21.80
N LEU A 29 1.02 0.87 -21.38
CA LEU A 29 0.71 1.38 -20.03
C LEU A 29 -0.51 0.72 -19.35
N GLY A 30 -0.99 -0.42 -19.85
CA GLY A 30 -2.28 -0.98 -19.43
C GLY A 30 -2.34 -2.50 -19.31
N SER A 31 -1.33 -3.15 -18.73
CA SER A 31 -1.32 -4.62 -18.60
C SER A 31 -2.06 -5.12 -17.36
N HIS A 32 -3.27 -5.67 -17.58
CA HIS A 32 -4.05 -6.42 -16.60
C HIS A 32 -3.51 -7.86 -16.44
N CYS A 33 -2.53 -8.07 -15.55
CA CYS A 33 -2.22 -9.39 -15.02
C CYS A 33 -2.80 -9.51 -13.59
N PRO A 34 -3.89 -10.28 -13.38
CA PRO A 34 -4.49 -10.44 -12.05
C PRO A 34 -3.56 -11.10 -11.01
N ASP A 35 -2.50 -11.78 -11.45
CA ASP A 35 -1.53 -12.47 -10.59
C ASP A 35 -0.51 -11.56 -9.88
N TYR A 36 -0.46 -10.26 -10.17
CA TYR A 36 0.48 -9.34 -9.50
C TYR A 36 0.01 -8.93 -8.08
N THR A 37 -1.04 -9.57 -7.57
CA THR A 37 -1.55 -9.42 -6.19
C THR A 37 -1.14 -10.52 -5.23
N ARG A 38 -0.41 -11.55 -5.69
CA ARG A 38 0.10 -12.57 -4.79
C ARG A 38 1.06 -11.90 -3.83
N ASP A 39 0.70 -11.81 -2.54
CA ASP A 39 1.64 -11.50 -1.45
C ASP A 39 2.93 -12.31 -1.73
N LEU A 40 3.99 -11.67 -2.25
CA LEU A 40 5.24 -12.35 -2.63
C LEU A 40 5.91 -12.84 -1.35
N SER A 41 5.46 -13.98 -0.84
CA SER A 41 6.35 -14.95 -0.23
C SER A 41 6.84 -15.79 -1.39
N LEU A 42 7.82 -15.24 -2.12
CA LEU A 42 8.54 -15.98 -3.14
C LEU A 42 9.12 -17.23 -2.48
N LYS A 43 8.81 -18.38 -3.07
CA LYS A 43 9.52 -19.64 -2.78
C LYS A 43 11.01 -19.36 -2.98
N PHE A 44 11.85 -19.83 -2.04
CA PHE A 44 13.31 -19.75 -2.02
C PHE A 44 13.92 -19.22 -3.33
N ILE A 45 14.26 -17.93 -3.32
CA ILE A 45 14.84 -17.24 -4.47
C ILE A 45 16.34 -17.50 -4.46
N SER A 46 16.93 -17.81 -5.62
CA SER A 46 18.38 -17.84 -5.75
C SER A 46 18.96 -16.42 -5.57
N PRO A 47 20.21 -16.27 -5.11
CA PRO A 47 20.82 -14.96 -4.87
C PRO A 47 20.73 -14.00 -6.06
N GLU A 48 20.75 -14.51 -7.29
CA GLU A 48 20.72 -13.70 -8.51
C GLU A 48 19.32 -13.10 -8.80
N ALA A 49 18.23 -13.83 -8.48
CA ALA A 49 16.87 -13.33 -8.69
C ALA A 49 16.42 -12.32 -7.60
N LEU A 50 17.13 -12.26 -6.48
CA LEU A 50 16.94 -11.22 -5.44
C LEU A 50 17.49 -9.85 -5.88
N GLU A 51 18.58 -9.83 -6.66
CA GLU A 51 19.14 -8.58 -7.19
C GLU A 51 18.19 -7.95 -8.21
N ASP A 52 17.58 -8.75 -9.09
CA ASP A 52 16.59 -8.28 -10.07
C ASP A 52 15.34 -7.69 -9.38
N GLU A 53 14.85 -8.32 -8.31
CA GLU A 53 13.68 -7.82 -7.56
C GLU A 53 14.00 -6.48 -6.86
N LYS A 54 15.18 -6.39 -6.24
CA LYS A 54 15.62 -5.17 -5.56
C LYS A 54 15.75 -4.00 -6.53
N VAL A 55 16.34 -4.24 -7.71
CA VAL A 55 16.50 -3.23 -8.76
C VAL A 55 15.15 -2.78 -9.32
N VAL A 56 14.20 -3.70 -9.51
CA VAL A 56 12.84 -3.36 -9.95
C VAL A 56 12.13 -2.51 -8.89
N MET A 57 12.26 -2.89 -7.61
CA MET A 57 11.62 -2.15 -6.52
C MET A 57 12.23 -0.75 -6.33
N ASP A 58 13.56 -0.62 -6.44
CA ASP A 58 14.25 0.67 -6.42
C ASP A 58 13.73 1.58 -7.56
N LYS A 59 13.63 1.06 -8.79
CA LYS A 59 13.08 1.83 -9.93
C LYS A 59 11.64 2.26 -9.72
N MET A 60 10.79 1.39 -9.17
CA MET A 60 9.40 1.72 -8.87
C MET A 60 9.30 2.84 -7.82
N VAL A 61 10.11 2.77 -6.77
CA VAL A 61 10.18 3.84 -5.76
C VAL A 61 10.66 5.13 -6.40
N GLU A 62 11.74 5.11 -7.19
CA GLU A 62 12.28 6.29 -7.87
C GLU A 62 11.21 6.96 -8.74
N GLN A 63 10.46 6.19 -9.53
CA GLN A 63 9.37 6.71 -10.36
C GLN A 63 8.26 7.38 -9.53
N GLN A 64 7.89 6.81 -8.38
CA GLN A 64 6.88 7.40 -7.49
C GLN A 64 7.38 8.69 -6.83
N VAL A 65 8.62 8.70 -6.34
CA VAL A 65 9.24 9.88 -5.74
C VAL A 65 9.36 11.02 -6.76
N ASP A 66 9.81 10.72 -7.98
CA ASP A 66 9.93 11.71 -9.05
C ASP A 66 8.57 12.26 -9.47
N LYS A 67 7.53 11.41 -9.48
CA LYS A 67 6.16 11.84 -9.73
C LYS A 67 5.71 12.85 -8.67
N TRP A 68 5.93 12.55 -7.38
CA TRP A 68 5.56 13.46 -6.29
C TRP A 68 6.36 14.77 -6.33
N ARG A 69 7.66 14.71 -6.59
CA ARG A 69 8.50 15.91 -6.78
C ARG A 69 7.95 16.82 -7.88
N LYS A 70 7.61 16.27 -9.03
CA LYS A 70 7.03 17.04 -10.15
C LYS A 70 5.68 17.65 -9.81
N LEU A 71 4.84 16.94 -9.03
CA LEU A 71 3.57 17.47 -8.55
C LEU A 71 3.77 18.63 -7.58
N LEU A 72 4.73 18.50 -6.67
CA LEU A 72 5.11 19.56 -5.73
C LEU A 72 5.66 20.78 -6.49
N ASP A 73 6.63 20.60 -7.39
CA ASP A 73 7.19 21.67 -8.22
C ASP A 73 6.12 22.41 -9.01
N LYS A 74 5.13 21.68 -9.53
CA LYS A 74 4.00 22.28 -10.25
C LYS A 74 3.09 23.07 -9.31
N ALA A 75 2.80 22.55 -8.11
CA ALA A 75 2.04 23.24 -7.09
C ALA A 75 2.74 24.54 -6.64
N LEU A 76 4.05 24.48 -6.41
CA LEU A 76 4.90 25.62 -6.06
C LEU A 76 4.89 26.70 -7.14
N LYS A 77 5.07 26.31 -8.40
CA LYS A 77 5.04 27.23 -9.56
C LYS A 77 3.67 27.88 -9.77
N GLN A 78 2.60 27.28 -9.27
CA GLN A 78 1.24 27.82 -9.32
C GLN A 78 0.93 28.78 -8.16
N GLY A 79 1.93 29.12 -7.33
CA GLY A 79 1.75 30.07 -6.22
C GLY A 79 0.92 29.49 -5.07
N ILE A 80 0.84 28.15 -4.97
CA ILE A 80 0.20 27.50 -3.83
C ILE A 80 1.07 27.75 -2.61
N ASP A 81 0.48 28.39 -1.60
CA ASP A 81 1.12 28.61 -0.32
C ASP A 81 1.38 27.26 0.37
N ILE A 82 2.66 26.94 0.52
CA ILE A 82 3.16 25.70 1.11
C ILE A 82 2.72 25.59 2.57
N GLU A 83 2.64 26.72 3.29
CA GLU A 83 2.17 26.76 4.68
C GLU A 83 0.71 26.29 4.79
N ASN A 84 -0.04 26.43 3.70
CA ASN A 84 -1.44 26.04 3.55
C ASN A 84 -1.66 24.84 2.61
N PHE A 85 -0.59 24.13 2.19
CA PHE A 85 -0.71 22.95 1.34
C PHE A 85 -1.40 21.81 2.09
N LYS A 86 -2.73 21.80 2.03
CA LYS A 86 -3.54 20.65 2.39
C LYS A 86 -3.38 19.62 1.29
N GLY A 87 -2.27 18.86 1.34
CA GLY A 87 -2.04 17.80 0.37
C GLY A 87 -3.19 16.80 0.34
N GLY A 88 -3.21 15.94 -0.68
CA GLY A 88 -4.40 15.17 -1.03
C GLY A 88 -4.91 14.24 0.10
N PRO A 89 -6.11 13.67 -0.07
CA PRO A 89 -6.67 12.79 0.93
C PRO A 89 -5.93 11.45 0.94
N VAL A 90 -5.95 10.76 2.08
CA VAL A 90 -5.27 9.48 2.27
C VAL A 90 -6.27 8.41 2.71
N ILE A 91 -6.18 7.23 2.12
CA ILE A 91 -6.89 6.03 2.60
C ILE A 91 -5.86 5.04 3.09
N THR A 92 -6.02 4.50 4.30
CA THR A 92 -5.18 3.39 4.78
C THR A 92 -6.00 2.11 4.81
N VAL A 93 -5.40 1.01 4.37
CA VAL A 93 -6.03 -0.31 4.31
C VAL A 93 -5.27 -1.31 5.17
N SER A 94 -5.84 -1.63 6.32
CA SER A 94 -5.49 -2.80 7.13
C SER A 94 -6.29 -4.02 6.63
N ARG A 95 -5.71 -5.22 6.69
CA ARG A 95 -6.37 -6.42 6.16
C ARG A 95 -5.86 -7.73 6.76
N GLU A 96 -6.78 -8.68 6.93
CA GLU A 96 -6.44 -10.08 7.16
C GLU A 96 -5.91 -10.74 5.88
N PRO A 97 -4.99 -11.71 5.97
CA PRO A 97 -4.50 -12.44 4.80
C PRO A 97 -5.64 -13.22 4.14
N GLY A 98 -5.79 -13.12 2.81
CA GLY A 98 -6.84 -13.83 2.07
C GLY A 98 -8.25 -13.22 2.16
N SER A 99 -8.39 -12.04 2.77
CA SER A 99 -9.68 -11.32 2.88
C SER A 99 -10.12 -10.59 1.60
N GLY A 100 -9.27 -10.56 0.57
CA GLY A 100 -9.49 -9.72 -0.62
C GLY A 100 -9.11 -8.25 -0.44
N GLY A 101 -8.56 -7.84 0.72
CA GLY A 101 -8.22 -6.44 0.99
C GLY A 101 -7.25 -5.79 -0.01
N SER A 102 -6.29 -6.54 -0.56
CA SER A 102 -5.38 -6.02 -1.59
C SER A 102 -6.08 -5.73 -2.92
N GLU A 103 -7.06 -6.56 -3.28
CA GLU A 103 -7.90 -6.35 -4.47
C GLU A 103 -8.75 -5.09 -4.30
N ILE A 104 -9.43 -5.00 -3.15
CA ILE A 104 -10.29 -3.87 -2.81
C ILE A 104 -9.47 -2.58 -2.81
N ALA A 105 -8.29 -2.55 -2.19
CA ALA A 105 -7.43 -1.36 -2.18
C ALA A 105 -7.10 -0.85 -3.60
N ARG A 106 -6.84 -1.76 -4.54
CA ARG A 106 -6.59 -1.37 -5.94
C ARG A 106 -7.84 -0.86 -6.63
N ARG A 107 -8.99 -1.50 -6.41
CA ARG A 107 -10.26 -1.05 -6.99
C ARG A 107 -10.63 0.34 -6.46
N VAL A 108 -10.44 0.59 -5.16
CA VAL A 108 -10.62 1.91 -4.53
C VAL A 108 -9.67 2.93 -5.13
N ALA A 109 -8.36 2.63 -5.22
CA ALA A 109 -7.38 3.52 -5.82
C ALA A 109 -7.74 3.89 -7.26
N LYS A 110 -8.14 2.90 -8.07
CA LYS A 110 -8.59 3.12 -9.46
C LYS A 110 -9.86 3.97 -9.52
N ALA A 111 -10.86 3.67 -8.69
CA ALA A 111 -12.15 4.37 -8.69
C ALA A 111 -12.03 5.85 -8.27
N LEU A 112 -11.06 6.16 -7.41
CA LEU A 112 -10.79 7.51 -6.90
C LEU A 112 -9.64 8.22 -7.63
N ASN A 113 -9.01 7.57 -8.61
CA ASN A 113 -7.81 8.08 -9.30
C ASN A 113 -6.67 8.46 -8.33
N MET A 114 -6.47 7.62 -7.32
CA MET A 114 -5.43 7.74 -6.29
C MET A 114 -4.28 6.77 -6.56
N ASP A 115 -3.08 7.09 -6.08
CA ASP A 115 -1.96 6.17 -6.13
C ASP A 115 -2.16 5.01 -5.15
N LEU A 116 -1.59 3.83 -5.46
CA LEU A 116 -1.62 2.67 -4.56
C LEU A 116 -0.20 2.35 -4.09
N ILE A 117 0.02 2.36 -2.77
CA ILE A 117 1.30 1.99 -2.18
C ILE A 117 1.13 0.75 -1.30
N GLY A 118 1.76 -0.34 -1.72
CA GLY A 118 1.83 -1.57 -0.96
C GLY A 118 2.88 -1.52 0.15
N GLY A 119 2.63 -2.25 1.24
CA GLY A 119 3.56 -2.32 2.37
C GLY A 119 4.96 -2.85 2.06
N GLN A 120 5.18 -3.53 0.94
CA GLN A 120 6.52 -3.96 0.51
C GLN A 120 7.37 -2.79 0.03
N ILE A 121 6.78 -1.87 -0.73
CA ILE A 121 7.45 -0.65 -1.19
C ILE A 121 7.87 0.19 0.03
N ILE A 122 6.96 0.36 0.98
CA ILE A 122 7.23 1.13 2.20
C ILE A 122 8.36 0.48 3.02
N GLN A 123 8.32 -0.85 3.17
CA GLN A 123 9.35 -1.61 3.86
C GLN A 123 10.71 -1.39 3.22
N HIS A 124 10.78 -1.56 1.91
CA HIS A 124 12.01 -1.43 1.14
C HIS A 124 12.61 -0.03 1.24
N VAL A 125 11.76 1.00 1.21
CA VAL A 125 12.19 2.39 1.45
C VAL A 125 12.69 2.60 2.87
N ALA A 126 12.00 2.04 3.87
CA ALA A 126 12.39 2.18 5.27
C ALA A 126 13.70 1.44 5.60
N ASP A 127 13.98 0.32 4.94
CA ASP A 127 15.19 -0.48 5.14
C ASP A 127 16.40 0.11 4.39
N SER A 128 16.18 0.91 3.35
CA SER A 128 17.24 1.55 2.57
C SER A 128 17.43 3.00 2.97
N ALA A 129 18.48 3.30 3.76
CA ALA A 129 18.79 4.66 4.21
C ALA A 129 18.87 5.68 3.07
N ARG A 130 19.44 5.29 1.91
CA ARG A 130 19.50 6.13 0.71
C ARG A 130 18.11 6.45 0.15
N MET A 131 17.22 5.46 0.09
CA MET A 131 15.87 5.64 -0.44
C MET A 131 14.98 6.39 0.53
N SER A 132 15.07 6.07 1.83
CA SER A 132 14.45 6.85 2.90
C SER A 132 14.86 8.31 2.79
N ARG A 133 16.17 8.59 2.66
CA ARG A 133 16.67 9.95 2.50
C ARG A 133 16.10 10.64 1.27
N ARG A 134 16.07 9.99 0.10
CA ARG A 134 15.50 10.58 -1.14
C ARG A 134 14.01 10.93 -1.04
N VAL A 135 13.22 10.06 -0.40
CA VAL A 135 11.79 10.29 -0.13
C VAL A 135 11.62 11.41 0.89
N ILE A 136 12.54 11.53 1.85
CA ILE A 136 12.52 12.60 2.85
C ILE A 136 12.96 13.94 2.24
N GLU A 137 13.96 13.93 1.35
CA GLU A 137 14.51 15.09 0.62
C GLU A 137 13.60 15.58 -0.50
N SER A 138 12.58 14.82 -0.92
CA SER A 138 11.59 15.33 -1.90
C SER A 138 10.71 16.44 -1.33
N LEU A 139 10.74 16.65 -0.02
CA LEU A 139 10.17 17.80 0.65
C LEU A 139 11.28 18.84 0.82
N ASP A 140 11.09 20.05 0.29
CA ASP A 140 12.10 21.12 0.26
C ASP A 140 12.61 21.47 1.69
N GLU A 141 13.80 22.06 1.84
CA GLU A 141 14.39 22.40 3.16
C GLU A 141 13.47 23.30 4.01
N LYS A 142 12.58 24.06 3.37
CA LYS A 142 11.57 24.89 4.04
C LYS A 142 10.36 24.06 4.55
N GLU A 143 10.04 22.95 3.89
CA GLU A 143 9.01 21.99 4.31
C GLU A 143 9.48 21.03 5.40
N VAL A 144 10.79 20.97 5.67
CA VAL A 144 11.35 20.26 6.83
C VAL A 144 10.74 20.76 8.13
N LYS A 145 10.46 22.06 8.24
CA LYS A 145 9.75 22.65 9.38
C LYS A 145 8.29 22.22 9.45
N PHE A 146 7.57 22.17 8.33
CA PHE A 146 6.20 21.65 8.30
C PHE A 146 6.16 20.16 8.66
N ARG A 147 7.15 19.38 8.21
CA ARG A 147 7.33 17.98 8.62
C ARG A 147 7.62 17.87 10.11
N GLU A 148 8.47 18.70 10.68
CA GLU A 148 8.76 18.70 12.12
C GLU A 148 7.58 19.19 12.96
N THR A 149 6.82 20.18 12.48
CA THR A 149 5.58 20.66 13.09
C THR A 149 4.46 19.64 12.98
N LEU A 150 4.32 18.97 11.83
CA LEU A 150 3.37 17.88 11.65
C LEU A 150 3.79 16.72 12.54
N LEU A 151 5.03 16.22 12.47
CA LEU A 151 5.53 15.18 13.37
C LEU A 151 5.33 15.55 14.86
N SER A 152 5.65 16.77 15.29
CA SER A 152 5.46 17.19 16.69
C SER A 152 3.98 17.35 17.07
N SER A 153 3.12 17.84 16.18
CA SER A 153 1.67 17.94 16.40
C SER A 153 0.97 16.58 16.31
N LEU A 154 1.50 15.64 15.52
CA LEU A 154 1.01 14.27 15.34
C LEU A 154 1.45 13.35 16.48
N PHE A 155 2.58 13.63 17.12
CA PHE A 155 3.18 12.76 18.13
C PHE A 155 3.21 13.33 19.56
N GLY A 156 2.86 14.60 19.77
CA GLY A 156 2.83 15.22 21.09
C GLY A 156 4.17 15.13 21.85
N GLU A 157 4.20 15.60 23.10
CA GLU A 157 5.40 15.54 23.96
C GLU A 157 5.70 14.15 24.56
N PHE A 158 4.95 13.09 24.20
CA PHE A 158 5.08 11.80 24.88
C PHE A 158 5.13 10.56 23.97
N ARG A 159 6.33 9.94 24.04
CA ARG A 159 6.59 8.51 24.33
C ARG A 159 6.94 7.58 23.13
N PRO A 160 7.50 6.37 23.39
CA PRO A 160 8.92 6.05 23.26
C PRO A 160 9.18 4.87 22.29
N TRP A 161 9.92 5.06 21.21
CA TRP A 161 10.22 3.92 20.31
C TRP A 161 11.68 3.91 19.84
N PRO A 162 12.53 3.04 20.43
CA PRO A 162 13.99 3.03 20.22
C PRO A 162 14.42 2.11 19.06
N GLY A 163 13.82 2.28 17.89
CA GLY A 163 14.21 1.52 16.70
C GLY A 163 14.36 2.43 15.49
N GLU A 164 15.58 2.53 14.95
CA GLU A 164 15.92 3.26 13.72
C GLU A 164 14.93 2.95 12.59
N TYR A 165 14.54 1.69 12.44
CA TYR A 165 13.52 1.25 11.49
C TYR A 165 12.16 1.95 11.65
N LEU A 166 11.59 2.03 12.87
CA LEU A 166 10.27 2.65 13.06
C LEU A 166 10.32 4.15 12.79
N GLN A 167 11.45 4.79 13.11
CA GLN A 167 11.68 6.19 12.78
C GLN A 167 11.69 6.41 11.27
N HIS A 168 12.40 5.58 10.50
CA HIS A 168 12.39 5.64 9.04
C HIS A 168 11.00 5.35 8.46
N LEU A 169 10.32 4.31 8.95
CA LEU A 169 8.97 3.95 8.54
C LEU A 169 7.98 5.11 8.75
N THR A 170 8.03 5.73 9.93
CA THR A 170 7.18 6.87 10.30
C THR A 170 7.44 8.08 9.41
N ARG A 171 8.72 8.39 9.15
CA ARG A 171 9.09 9.48 8.23
C ARG A 171 8.60 9.23 6.81
N VAL A 172 8.78 8.02 6.30
CA VAL A 172 8.34 7.65 4.93
C VAL A 172 6.82 7.73 4.80
N ILE A 173 6.08 7.09 5.71
CA ILE A 173 4.61 7.13 5.67
C ILE A 173 4.08 8.55 5.92
N GLY A 174 4.70 9.30 6.84
CA GLY A 174 4.36 10.70 7.09
C GLY A 174 4.52 11.56 5.84
N THR A 175 5.67 11.44 5.14
CA THR A 175 5.92 12.15 3.89
C THR A 175 4.91 11.78 2.80
N ILE A 176 4.62 10.49 2.62
CA ILE A 176 3.57 10.01 1.71
C ILE A 176 2.22 10.65 2.07
N GLY A 177 1.92 10.72 3.37
CA GLY A 177 0.71 11.34 3.88
C GLY A 177 0.63 12.83 3.56
N VAL A 178 1.74 13.57 3.65
CA VAL A 178 1.80 15.01 3.30
C VAL A 178 1.39 15.22 1.85
N PHE A 179 2.00 14.52 0.89
CA PHE A 179 1.62 14.62 -0.53
C PHE A 179 0.16 14.21 -0.76
N GLY A 180 -0.26 13.12 -0.13
CA GLY A 180 -1.63 12.63 -0.19
C GLY A 180 -2.02 12.05 -1.55
N ASN A 181 -3.32 12.02 -1.84
CA ASN A 181 -3.91 11.40 -3.03
C ASN A 181 -3.49 9.93 -3.22
N VAL A 182 -3.50 9.17 -2.11
CA VAL A 182 -2.90 7.84 -2.03
C VAL A 182 -3.67 6.87 -1.14
N VAL A 183 -3.71 5.61 -1.57
CA VAL A 183 -4.17 4.44 -0.81
C VAL A 183 -2.95 3.66 -0.32
N ILE A 184 -2.80 3.52 0.99
CA ILE A 184 -1.65 2.89 1.64
C ILE A 184 -2.08 1.55 2.26
N VAL A 185 -1.44 0.45 1.87
CA VAL A 185 -1.79 -0.89 2.35
C VAL A 185 -0.80 -1.41 3.40
N GLY A 186 -1.24 -1.53 4.65
CA GLY A 186 -0.49 -2.18 5.73
C GLY A 186 0.59 -1.32 6.40
N ARG A 187 1.61 -2.01 6.94
CA ARG A 187 2.77 -1.44 7.68
C ARG A 187 2.41 -0.47 8.81
N GLY A 188 1.23 -0.63 9.41
CA GLY A 188 0.78 0.24 10.47
C GLY A 188 0.50 1.68 10.03
N ALA A 189 0.28 1.92 8.73
CA ALA A 189 -0.02 3.26 8.22
C ALA A 189 -1.24 3.91 8.91
N ASN A 190 -2.23 3.11 9.30
CA ASN A 190 -3.39 3.56 10.07
C ASN A 190 -3.06 4.01 11.51
N HIS A 191 -1.89 3.63 12.05
CA HIS A 191 -1.40 4.07 13.35
C HIS A 191 -0.44 5.26 13.23
N ILE A 192 0.30 5.36 12.13
CA ILE A 192 1.23 6.46 11.87
C ILE A 192 0.48 7.73 11.44
N LEU A 193 -0.52 7.58 10.57
CA LEU A 193 -1.30 8.72 10.10
C LEU A 193 -2.45 9.02 11.08
N PRO A 194 -2.64 10.30 11.44
CA PRO A 194 -3.69 10.69 12.37
C PRO A 194 -5.07 10.51 11.73
N SER A 195 -6.10 10.46 12.57
CA SER A 195 -7.46 10.22 12.12
C SER A 195 -8.02 11.37 11.30
N GLU A 196 -7.49 12.59 11.43
CA GLU A 196 -7.89 13.77 10.65
C GLU A 196 -7.35 13.69 9.21
N LYS A 197 -6.18 13.07 9.02
CA LYS A 197 -5.50 13.02 7.71
C LYS A 197 -5.87 11.80 6.88
N ALA A 198 -6.16 10.67 7.51
CA ALA A 198 -6.40 9.41 6.81
C ALA A 198 -7.76 8.80 7.14
N PHE A 199 -8.44 8.31 6.10
CA PHE A 199 -9.59 7.41 6.22
C PHE A 199 -9.09 5.98 6.38
N LYS A 200 -9.37 5.38 7.54
CA LYS A 200 -8.80 4.11 8.00
C LYS A 200 -9.79 2.98 7.77
N VAL A 201 -9.44 2.09 6.85
CA VAL A 201 -10.25 0.93 6.44
C VAL A 201 -9.61 -0.35 6.96
N ARG A 202 -10.41 -1.25 7.52
CA ARG A 202 -10.00 -2.64 7.81
C ARG A 202 -10.83 -3.64 7.03
N ILE A 203 -10.17 -4.60 6.37
CA ILE A 203 -10.81 -5.66 5.61
C ILE A 203 -10.60 -7.00 6.33
N ILE A 204 -11.69 -7.68 6.66
CA ILE A 204 -11.71 -8.98 7.37
C ILE A 204 -12.50 -10.01 6.57
N ALA A 205 -12.31 -11.30 6.87
CA ALA A 205 -13.11 -12.36 6.30
C ALA A 205 -13.13 -13.61 7.20
N PRO A 206 -14.18 -14.45 7.13
CA PRO A 206 -14.20 -15.74 7.82
C PRO A 206 -12.98 -16.58 7.44
N LEU A 207 -12.42 -17.32 8.41
CA LEU A 207 -11.20 -18.09 8.22
C LEU A 207 -11.30 -19.04 7.00
N GLU A 208 -12.41 -19.76 6.86
CA GLU A 208 -12.63 -20.68 5.73
C GLU A 208 -12.60 -19.97 4.37
N PHE A 209 -13.08 -18.72 4.29
CA PHE A 209 -12.99 -17.92 3.07
C PHE A 209 -11.53 -17.58 2.74
N ARG A 210 -10.76 -17.19 3.78
CA ARG A 210 -9.33 -16.87 3.65
C ARG A 210 -8.51 -18.09 3.22
N ILE A 211 -8.82 -19.26 3.78
CA ILE A 211 -8.20 -20.54 3.42
C ILE A 211 -8.50 -20.88 1.96
N LYS A 212 -9.78 -20.87 1.57
CA LYS A 212 -10.22 -21.16 0.21
C LYS A 212 -9.53 -20.24 -0.82
N HIS A 213 -9.39 -18.96 -0.50
CA HIS A 213 -8.68 -18.01 -1.34
C HIS A 213 -7.24 -18.46 -1.66
N PHE A 214 -6.47 -18.90 -0.65
CA PHE A 214 -5.10 -19.35 -0.89
C PHE A 214 -5.01 -20.74 -1.53
N MET A 215 -6.00 -21.61 -1.30
CA MET A 215 -6.12 -22.87 -2.04
C MET A 215 -6.26 -22.59 -3.55
N GLU A 216 -7.14 -21.65 -3.93
CA GLU A 216 -7.40 -21.29 -5.33
C GLU A 216 -6.24 -20.48 -5.94
N ASP A 217 -5.71 -19.48 -5.22
CA ASP A 217 -4.65 -18.59 -5.72
C ASP A 217 -3.29 -19.30 -5.89
N ARG A 218 -2.97 -20.23 -4.97
CA ARG A 218 -1.63 -20.82 -4.87
C ARG A 218 -1.58 -22.33 -5.08
N GLY A 219 -2.72 -22.99 -5.21
CA GLY A 219 -2.79 -24.45 -5.30
C GLY A 219 -2.37 -25.14 -4.00
N TYR A 220 -2.48 -24.45 -2.86
CA TYR A 220 -2.20 -25.05 -1.55
C TYR A 220 -3.27 -26.09 -1.19
N SER A 221 -2.87 -27.14 -0.49
CA SER A 221 -3.82 -27.99 0.25
C SER A 221 -4.52 -27.18 1.34
N LYS A 222 -5.67 -27.68 1.84
CA LYS A 222 -6.41 -27.01 2.94
C LYS A 222 -5.49 -26.73 4.13
N ASN A 223 -4.71 -27.73 4.55
CA ASN A 223 -3.80 -27.60 5.70
C ASN A 223 -2.68 -26.57 5.44
N GLU A 224 -2.04 -26.59 4.27
CA GLU A 224 -1.01 -25.59 3.94
C GLU A 224 -1.59 -24.17 3.91
N ALA A 225 -2.77 -23.98 3.33
CA ALA A 225 -3.45 -22.70 3.29
C ALA A 225 -3.82 -22.20 4.69
N GLU A 226 -4.36 -23.07 5.54
CA GLU A 226 -4.67 -22.76 6.94
C GLU A 226 -3.43 -22.33 7.73
N GLN A 227 -2.36 -23.12 7.69
CA GLN A 227 -1.10 -22.79 8.36
C GLN A 227 -0.53 -21.46 7.85
N TYR A 228 -0.61 -21.22 6.54
CA TYR A 228 -0.15 -19.96 5.94
C TYR A 228 -0.96 -18.77 6.44
N VAL A 229 -2.28 -18.88 6.46
CA VAL A 229 -3.21 -17.84 6.90
C VAL A 229 -2.97 -17.50 8.37
N ILE A 230 -2.96 -18.51 9.25
CA ILE A 230 -2.75 -18.33 10.69
C ILE A 230 -1.39 -17.69 10.96
N LYS A 231 -0.33 -18.18 10.31
CA LYS A 231 1.01 -17.61 10.47
C LYS A 231 1.06 -16.15 10.03
N LYS A 232 0.54 -15.82 8.85
CA LYS A 232 0.56 -14.45 8.33
C LYS A 232 -0.29 -13.49 9.16
N GLU A 233 -1.41 -13.95 9.69
CA GLU A 233 -2.25 -13.18 10.59
C GLU A 233 -1.51 -12.91 11.91
N SER A 234 -0.89 -13.94 12.50
CA SER A 234 -0.07 -13.82 13.71
C SER A 234 1.11 -12.86 13.51
N ASP A 235 1.85 -12.97 12.41
CA ASP A 235 2.96 -12.07 12.08
C ASP A 235 2.50 -10.60 12.00
N ARG A 236 1.33 -10.35 11.40
CA ARG A 236 0.75 -8.99 11.29
C ARG A 236 0.31 -8.47 12.66
N LYS A 237 -0.33 -9.29 13.49
CA LYS A 237 -0.71 -8.94 14.87
C LYS A 237 0.51 -8.64 15.73
N ALA A 238 1.53 -9.50 15.67
CA ALA A 238 2.79 -9.33 16.38
C ALA A 238 3.51 -8.04 15.96
N PHE A 239 3.52 -7.71 14.66
CA PHE A 239 4.07 -6.43 14.18
C PHE A 239 3.35 -5.23 14.80
N ILE A 240 2.02 -5.20 14.77
CA ILE A 240 1.25 -4.07 15.31
C ILE A 240 1.44 -3.94 16.82
N ARG A 241 1.37 -5.05 17.56
CA ARG A 241 1.63 -5.06 19.00
C ARG A 241 3.06 -4.60 19.31
N LYS A 242 4.04 -5.10 18.56
CA LYS A 242 5.46 -4.80 18.76
C LYS A 242 5.78 -3.33 18.53
N TYR A 243 5.22 -2.68 17.51
CA TYR A 243 5.65 -1.32 17.10
C TYR A 243 4.67 -0.21 17.47
N PHE A 244 3.41 -0.54 17.77
CA PHE A 244 2.37 0.45 18.08
C PHE A 244 1.66 0.19 19.40
N ASN A 245 2.00 -0.89 20.11
CA ASN A 245 1.35 -1.31 21.36
C ASN A 245 -0.19 -1.30 21.25
N ALA A 246 -0.70 -1.71 20.10
CA ALA A 246 -2.12 -1.67 19.76
C ALA A 246 -2.64 -3.08 19.43
N ASP A 247 -3.93 -3.28 19.63
CA ASP A 247 -4.65 -4.45 19.14
C ASP A 247 -5.23 -4.15 17.76
N VAL A 248 -4.84 -4.93 16.75
CA VAL A 248 -5.33 -4.75 15.38
C VAL A 248 -6.83 -5.04 15.24
N ASP A 249 -7.41 -5.74 16.22
CA ASP A 249 -8.83 -6.09 16.24
C ASP A 249 -9.69 -5.05 16.99
N ASP A 250 -9.08 -4.01 17.59
CA ASP A 250 -9.85 -2.91 18.20
C ASP A 250 -10.58 -2.10 17.11
N PRO A 251 -11.93 -2.10 17.10
CA PRO A 251 -12.68 -1.43 16.05
C PRO A 251 -12.54 0.09 16.09
N LYS A 252 -12.11 0.68 17.21
CA LYS A 252 -11.93 2.14 17.36
C LYS A 252 -10.76 2.70 16.55
N LEU A 253 -9.90 1.82 16.02
CA LEU A 253 -8.74 2.21 15.22
C LEU A 253 -9.06 2.46 13.74
N TYR A 254 -10.33 2.26 13.34
CA TYR A 254 -10.78 2.30 11.96
C TYR A 254 -12.04 3.14 11.82
N ASP A 255 -12.16 3.84 10.70
CA ASP A 255 -13.41 4.50 10.32
C ASP A 255 -14.44 3.49 9.80
N ILE A 256 -13.97 2.44 9.11
CA ILE A 256 -14.83 1.37 8.60
C ILE A 256 -14.12 0.01 8.61
N ILE A 257 -14.88 -1.02 9.00
CA ILE A 257 -14.48 -2.43 8.95
C ILE A 257 -15.43 -3.15 8.01
N ILE A 258 -14.89 -3.82 7.00
CA ILE A 258 -15.68 -4.55 6.00
C ILE A 258 -15.34 -6.04 6.08
N ASN A 259 -16.37 -6.83 6.32
CA ASN A 259 -16.30 -8.28 6.24
C ASN A 259 -16.69 -8.76 4.84
N THR A 260 -15.75 -9.36 4.11
CA THR A 260 -15.96 -9.81 2.72
C THR A 260 -16.54 -11.23 2.62
N GLY A 261 -16.83 -11.90 3.74
CA GLY A 261 -17.40 -13.25 3.76
C GLY A 261 -18.81 -13.34 3.18
N SER A 262 -19.58 -12.26 3.21
CA SER A 262 -20.98 -12.21 2.76
C SER A 262 -21.25 -11.18 1.67
N MET A 263 -20.21 -10.61 1.06
CA MET A 263 -20.37 -9.59 0.02
C MET A 263 -19.30 -9.70 -1.06
N THR A 264 -19.63 -9.18 -2.24
CA THR A 264 -18.67 -9.13 -3.34
C THR A 264 -17.59 -8.07 -3.08
N LEU A 265 -16.43 -8.24 -3.71
CA LEU A 265 -15.35 -7.24 -3.64
C LEU A 265 -15.76 -5.90 -4.27
N ASP A 266 -16.68 -5.91 -5.24
CA ASP A 266 -17.24 -4.69 -5.84
C ASP A 266 -18.15 -3.96 -4.85
N SER A 267 -19.03 -4.67 -4.15
CA SER A 267 -19.85 -4.10 -3.09
C SER A 267 -18.98 -3.48 -1.99
N ALA A 268 -17.96 -4.21 -1.53
CA ALA A 268 -17.01 -3.70 -0.53
C ALA A 268 -16.27 -2.44 -1.02
N THR A 269 -15.82 -2.43 -2.28
CA THR A 269 -15.16 -1.27 -2.90
C THR A 269 -16.09 -0.06 -2.93
N ASN A 270 -17.33 -0.25 -3.38
CA ASN A 270 -18.32 0.84 -3.49
C ASN A 270 -18.63 1.43 -2.12
N ILE A 271 -18.79 0.60 -1.09
CA ILE A 271 -19.01 1.06 0.29
C ILE A 271 -17.86 1.97 0.75
N ILE A 272 -16.60 1.56 0.53
CA ILE A 272 -15.43 2.38 0.91
C ILE A 272 -15.41 3.69 0.16
N VAL A 273 -15.62 3.65 -1.17
CA VAL A 273 -15.62 4.84 -2.02
C VAL A 273 -16.70 5.83 -1.58
N THR A 274 -17.92 5.35 -1.32
CA THR A 274 -19.03 6.19 -0.85
C THR A 274 -18.73 6.78 0.52
N ALA A 275 -18.32 5.96 1.49
CA ALA A 275 -18.00 6.44 2.84
C ALA A 275 -16.87 7.47 2.84
N PHE A 276 -15.84 7.24 2.02
CA PHE A 276 -14.74 8.17 1.85
C PHE A 276 -15.19 9.50 1.22
N LYS A 277 -15.98 9.47 0.15
CA LYS A 277 -16.53 10.69 -0.48
C LYS A 277 -17.38 11.50 0.49
N ASN A 278 -18.28 10.85 1.23
CA ASN A 278 -19.09 11.51 2.24
C ASN A 278 -18.23 12.16 3.33
N ARG A 279 -17.17 11.49 3.78
CA ARG A 279 -16.23 12.08 4.74
C ARG A 279 -15.55 13.34 4.19
N MET A 280 -15.15 13.32 2.91
CA MET A 280 -14.54 14.48 2.27
C MET A 280 -15.51 15.66 2.16
N GLU A 281 -16.80 15.40 1.94
CA GLU A 281 -17.86 16.41 1.89
C GLU A 281 -18.18 16.99 3.28
N CYS A 282 -18.21 16.16 4.33
CA CYS A 282 -18.48 16.61 5.70
C CYS A 282 -17.30 17.33 6.38
N ALA A 283 -16.09 17.21 5.82
CA ALA A 283 -14.88 17.85 6.34
C ALA A 283 -14.64 19.27 5.79
N THR A 284 -15.45 19.70 4.82
CA THR A 284 -15.55 21.07 4.30
C THR A 284 -16.61 21.87 5.04
#